data_AF-A0A6M5YZJ8-F1
#
_entry.id   AF-A0A6M5YZJ8-F1
#
_cell.length_a   1.000
_cell.length_b   1.000
_cell.length_c   1.000
_cell.angle_alpha   90.00
_cell.angle_beta   90.00
_cell.angle_gamma   90.00
#
_symmetry.space_group_name_H-M   'P 1'
#
loop_
_entity.id
_entity.type
_entity.pdbx_description
1 polymer ?
#
loop_
_entity_poly.entity_id
_entity_poly.type
_entity_poly.pdbx_seq_one_letter_code
_entity_poly.pdbx_strand_id
1 'polypeptide(L)'
;MGKRWFGDQSRFAIALGQFSGENDSFCEVDVWAADCWLTCDDNHTYIPHFAGTLERSVRFLLRGPQYRRTGRPDPELSPADNHRRLCADAETDNGEYPGYRFMDWGPTADNVRMHLFREGGTAFLPFSFWREGHHKPAELGQVFVAEVPWRGLAGVTHEAAWGLMWVRVGRNRPADHVRGKLICLG
;
A
#
# COMPACT_ATOMS: atom_id res chain seq x y z
N MET A 1 -2.40 11.70 -18.96
CA MET A 1 -3.53 11.50 -18.02
C MET A 1 -3.00 11.79 -16.62
N GLY A 2 -3.77 12.46 -15.77
CA GLY A 2 -3.34 12.72 -14.37
C GLY A 2 -3.51 11.48 -13.48
N LYS A 3 -2.77 11.42 -12.36
CA LYS A 3 -2.91 10.34 -11.37
C LYS A 3 -4.24 10.48 -10.63
N ARG A 4 -4.89 9.35 -10.32
CA ARG A 4 -6.06 9.29 -9.44
C ARG A 4 -5.59 9.05 -8.01
N TRP A 5 -5.87 10.01 -7.13
CA TRP A 5 -5.45 9.98 -5.73
C TRP A 5 -6.53 9.44 -4.80
N PHE A 6 -6.09 8.70 -3.79
CA PHE A 6 -6.87 8.22 -2.65
C PHE A 6 -6.13 8.60 -1.37
N GLY A 7 -6.79 9.31 -0.46
CA GLY A 7 -6.19 9.73 0.82
C GLY A 7 -5.46 11.08 0.78
N ASP A 8 -4.56 11.27 1.75
CA ASP A 8 -3.83 12.52 2.02
C ASP A 8 -2.34 12.20 2.18
N GLN A 9 -1.48 12.84 1.38
CA GLN A 9 -0.03 12.57 1.35
C GLN A 9 0.66 12.82 2.70
N SER A 10 0.16 13.78 3.49
CA SER A 10 0.69 14.09 4.81
C SER A 10 0.40 13.00 5.85
N ARG A 11 -0.58 12.12 5.56
CA ARG A 11 -0.98 11.02 6.44
C ARG A 11 -0.71 9.69 5.77
N PHE A 12 -1.56 9.34 4.81
CA PHE A 12 -1.43 8.15 3.98
C PHE A 12 -2.22 8.36 2.68
N ALA A 13 -1.56 8.16 1.54
CA ALA A 13 -2.19 8.22 0.24
C ALA A 13 -1.66 7.17 -0.73
N ILE A 14 -2.49 6.80 -1.69
CA ILE A 14 -2.13 5.98 -2.85
C ILE A 14 -2.59 6.73 -4.10
N ALA A 15 -1.71 6.86 -5.09
CA ALA A 15 -2.05 7.41 -6.40
C ALA A 15 -1.90 6.33 -7.47
N LEU A 16 -2.91 6.17 -8.30
CA LEU A 16 -2.87 5.29 -9.47
C LEU A 16 -2.63 6.13 -10.73
N GLY A 17 -1.55 5.84 -11.44
CA GLY A 17 -1.11 6.57 -12.62
C GLY A 17 -1.40 5.82 -13.92
N GLN A 18 -0.43 5.83 -14.82
CA GLN A 18 -0.56 5.23 -16.13
C GLN A 18 -0.66 3.69 -16.04
N PHE A 19 -1.52 3.12 -16.87
CA PHE A 19 -1.62 1.68 -17.07
C PHE A 19 -0.79 1.28 -18.30
N SER A 20 -0.12 0.13 -18.23
CA SER A 20 0.79 -0.34 -19.29
C SER A 20 0.86 -1.87 -19.35
N GLY A 21 1.58 -2.38 -20.35
CA GLY A 21 1.74 -3.81 -20.63
C GLY A 21 0.56 -4.42 -21.38
N GLU A 22 0.68 -5.71 -21.69
CA GLU A 22 -0.41 -6.44 -22.36
C GLU A 22 -1.64 -6.48 -21.45
N ASN A 23 -2.80 -6.11 -22.01
CA ASN A 23 -4.08 -6.02 -21.30
C ASN A 23 -4.04 -5.10 -20.07
N ASP A 24 -3.21 -4.04 -20.10
CA ASP A 24 -3.05 -3.10 -18.98
C ASP A 24 -2.70 -3.81 -17.67
N SER A 25 -1.80 -4.80 -17.74
CA SER A 25 -1.42 -5.65 -16.60
C SER A 25 -0.55 -4.93 -15.56
N PHE A 26 -0.01 -3.75 -15.88
CA PHE A 26 0.81 -2.92 -15.00
C PHE A 26 0.18 -1.56 -14.75
N CYS A 27 0.48 -0.98 -13.59
CA CYS A 27 0.07 0.37 -13.22
C CYS A 27 1.19 1.09 -12.46
N GLU A 28 1.37 2.38 -12.74
CA GLU A 28 2.13 3.27 -11.86
C GLU A 28 1.37 3.49 -10.54
N VAL A 29 2.06 3.31 -9.43
CA VAL A 29 1.52 3.48 -8.08
C VAL A 29 2.48 4.29 -7.22
N ASP A 30 2.03 5.50 -6.85
CA ASP A 30 2.72 6.28 -5.82
C ASP A 30 2.08 6.00 -4.46
N VAL A 31 2.88 5.63 -3.46
CA VAL A 31 2.41 5.53 -2.08
C VAL A 31 3.09 6.60 -1.26
N TRP A 32 2.30 7.31 -0.45
CA TRP A 32 2.77 8.39 0.41
C TRP A 32 2.35 8.16 1.85
N ALA A 33 3.22 8.51 2.79
CA ALA A 33 2.90 8.60 4.21
C ALA A 33 3.81 9.61 4.90
N ALA A 34 3.28 10.41 5.83
CA ALA A 34 4.06 11.43 6.56
C ALA A 34 4.92 12.31 5.63
N ASP A 35 4.32 12.78 4.52
CA ASP A 35 4.97 13.61 3.49
C ASP A 35 6.16 12.93 2.76
N CYS A 36 6.33 11.62 2.92
CA CYS A 36 7.37 10.83 2.27
C CYS A 36 6.79 10.01 1.12
N TRP A 37 7.47 10.03 -0.04
CA TRP A 37 7.16 9.16 -1.17
C TRP A 37 7.82 7.79 -0.97
N LEU A 38 7.00 6.77 -0.71
CA LEU A 38 7.46 5.44 -0.30
C LEU A 38 7.90 4.58 -1.49
N THR A 39 7.18 4.65 -2.61
CA THR A 39 7.47 3.91 -3.85
C THR A 39 8.42 4.71 -4.77
N CYS A 40 9.44 5.32 -4.18
CA CYS A 40 10.36 6.22 -4.90
C CYS A 40 11.42 5.50 -5.74
N ASP A 41 11.76 4.25 -5.40
CA ASP A 41 12.75 3.46 -6.14
C ASP A 41 12.15 2.71 -7.34
N ASP A 42 10.94 2.18 -7.17
CA ASP A 42 10.14 1.56 -8.21
C ASP A 42 8.67 1.81 -7.88
N ASN A 43 7.95 2.42 -8.81
CA ASN A 43 6.53 2.70 -8.69
C ASN A 43 5.68 1.92 -9.68
N HIS A 44 6.25 0.99 -10.46
CA HIS A 44 5.48 0.16 -11.38
C HIS A 44 5.09 -1.15 -10.70
N THR A 45 3.82 -1.54 -10.84
CA THR A 45 3.34 -2.75 -10.18
C THR A 45 2.48 -3.61 -11.10
N TYR A 46 2.65 -4.93 -10.98
CA TYR A 46 1.77 -5.90 -11.62
C TYR A 46 0.42 -5.93 -10.88
N ILE A 47 -0.63 -5.49 -11.57
CA ILE A 47 -1.93 -5.16 -10.96
C ILE A 47 -2.54 -6.34 -10.18
N PRO A 48 -2.59 -7.58 -10.72
CA PRO A 48 -3.22 -8.68 -10.00
C PRO A 48 -2.54 -9.00 -8.66
N HIS A 49 -1.21 -8.91 -8.61
CA HIS A 49 -0.46 -9.10 -7.38
C HIS A 49 -0.73 -7.96 -6.40
N PHE A 50 -0.56 -6.71 -6.85
CA PHE A 50 -0.69 -5.54 -5.99
C PHE A 50 -2.10 -5.32 -5.45
N ALA A 51 -3.13 -5.52 -6.28
CA ALA A 51 -4.51 -5.47 -5.80
C ALA A 51 -4.77 -6.54 -4.72
N GLY A 52 -4.18 -7.73 -4.86
CA GLY A 52 -4.25 -8.79 -3.85
C GLY A 52 -3.51 -8.44 -2.55
N THR A 53 -2.35 -7.77 -2.62
CA THR A 53 -1.63 -7.33 -1.42
C THR A 53 -2.37 -6.21 -0.69
N LEU A 54 -2.96 -5.25 -1.42
CA LEU A 54 -3.84 -4.22 -0.84
C LEU A 54 -5.06 -4.86 -0.16
N GLU A 55 -5.73 -5.82 -0.80
CA GLU A 55 -6.87 -6.52 -0.21
C GLU A 55 -6.46 -7.28 1.07
N ARG A 56 -5.29 -7.92 1.07
CA ARG A 56 -4.73 -8.57 2.26
C ARG A 56 -4.47 -7.55 3.38
N SER A 57 -3.95 -6.36 3.07
CA SER A 57 -3.78 -5.26 4.03
C SER A 57 -5.11 -4.77 4.59
N VAL A 58 -6.15 -4.63 3.77
CA VAL A 58 -7.52 -4.29 4.23
C VAL A 58 -8.02 -5.37 5.19
N ARG A 59 -7.92 -6.65 4.83
CA ARG A 59 -8.33 -7.75 5.71
C ARG A 59 -7.58 -7.72 7.03
N PHE A 60 -6.28 -7.42 7.02
CA PHE A 60 -5.48 -7.27 8.22
C PHE A 60 -5.99 -6.12 9.11
N LEU A 61 -6.27 -4.96 8.54
CA LEU A 61 -6.83 -3.79 9.23
C LEU A 61 -8.22 -4.04 9.82
N LEU A 62 -9.05 -4.84 9.15
CA LEU A 62 -10.41 -5.14 9.59
C LEU A 62 -10.48 -6.27 10.63
N ARG A 63 -9.37 -6.96 10.93
CA ARG A 63 -9.34 -7.98 12.00
C ARG A 63 -9.71 -7.33 13.34
N GLY A 64 -10.56 -8.03 14.09
CA GLY A 64 -10.97 -7.61 15.43
C GLY A 64 -9.83 -7.70 16.46
N PRO A 65 -9.96 -7.04 17.61
CA PRO A 65 -8.94 -6.98 18.66
C PRO A 65 -8.54 -8.35 19.23
N GLN A 66 -9.37 -9.37 19.04
CA GLN A 66 -9.10 -10.76 19.42
C GLN A 66 -7.98 -11.43 18.60
N TYR A 67 -7.61 -10.88 17.44
CA TYR A 67 -6.38 -11.27 16.77
C TYR A 67 -5.21 -10.57 17.47
N ARG A 68 -4.36 -11.36 18.14
CA ARG A 68 -3.15 -10.88 18.83
C ARG A 68 -2.34 -9.94 17.92
N ARG A 69 -1.70 -8.94 18.53
CA ARG A 69 -0.75 -7.97 17.91
C ARG A 69 -1.40 -6.81 17.13
N THR A 70 -2.41 -6.16 17.69
CA THR A 70 -2.94 -4.90 17.12
C THR A 70 -2.32 -3.65 17.73
N GLY A 71 -2.04 -3.59 19.04
CA GLY A 71 -1.35 -2.47 19.68
C GLY A 71 0.19 -2.56 19.59
N ARG A 72 0.90 -1.58 20.14
CA ARG A 72 2.37 -1.64 20.29
C ARG A 72 2.80 -2.81 21.19
N PRO A 73 3.89 -3.53 20.84
CA PRO A 73 4.45 -4.57 21.72
C PRO A 73 4.97 -3.99 23.05
N ASP A 74 5.54 -2.80 23.03
CA ASP A 74 5.95 -2.05 24.21
C ASP A 74 5.14 -0.75 24.34
N PRO A 75 4.05 -0.72 25.12
CA PRO A 75 3.16 0.45 25.23
C PRO A 75 3.85 1.71 25.78
N GLU A 76 4.90 1.52 26.59
CA GLU A 76 5.71 2.60 27.18
C GLU A 76 6.61 3.30 26.14
N LEU A 77 6.95 2.62 25.04
CA LEU A 77 7.81 3.15 23.99
C LEU A 77 6.99 3.87 22.92
N SER A 78 7.53 4.93 22.32
CA SER A 78 6.87 5.60 21.19
C SER A 78 6.65 4.63 20.00
N PRO A 79 5.74 4.92 19.06
CA PRO A 79 5.62 4.14 17.82
C PRO A 79 6.95 4.03 17.05
N ALA A 80 7.74 5.11 17.03
CA ALA A 80 9.05 5.12 16.38
C ALA A 80 10.05 4.19 17.09
N ASP A 81 10.06 4.18 18.43
CA ASP A 81 10.98 3.32 19.20
C ASP A 81 10.57 1.84 19.13
N ASN A 82 9.27 1.54 19.13
CA ASN A 82 8.78 0.20 18.84
C ASN A 82 9.23 -0.26 17.45
N HIS A 83 9.16 0.61 16.44
CA HIS A 83 9.64 0.29 15.09
C HIS A 83 11.14 0.00 15.07
N ARG A 84 11.96 0.84 15.71
CA ARG A 84 13.41 0.61 15.80
C ARG A 84 13.72 -0.72 16.47
N ARG A 85 13.05 -1.02 17.59
CA ARG A 85 13.22 -2.26 18.32
C ARG A 85 12.85 -3.48 17.47
N LEU A 86 11.68 -3.47 16.84
CA LEU A 86 11.27 -4.54 15.93
C LEU A 86 12.25 -4.76 14.79
N CYS A 87 12.80 -3.68 14.21
CA CYS A 87 13.81 -3.78 13.16
C CYS A 87 15.14 -4.36 13.67
N ALA A 88 15.61 -3.98 14.85
CA ALA A 88 16.82 -4.50 15.46
C ALA A 88 16.66 -5.97 15.86
N ASP A 89 15.52 -6.32 16.46
CA ASP A 89 15.21 -7.69 16.86
C ASP A 89 15.16 -8.60 15.62
N ALA A 90 14.59 -8.16 14.50
CA ALA A 90 14.51 -8.94 13.26
C ALA A 90 15.86 -9.39 12.69
N GLU A 91 16.98 -8.75 13.06
CA GLU A 91 18.33 -9.17 12.67
C GLU A 91 18.81 -10.42 13.43
N THR A 92 18.20 -10.71 14.58
CA THR A 92 18.61 -11.80 15.50
C THR A 92 17.49 -12.81 15.75
N ASP A 93 16.26 -12.34 15.92
CA ASP A 93 15.02 -13.11 16.07
C ASP A 93 13.86 -12.40 15.34
N ASN A 94 13.36 -13.03 14.28
CA ASN A 94 12.28 -12.50 13.45
C ASN A 94 10.89 -13.00 13.90
N GLY A 95 10.69 -13.39 15.16
CA GLY A 95 9.42 -13.94 15.64
C GLY A 95 8.28 -12.92 15.78
N GLU A 96 8.61 -11.67 16.13
CA GLU A 96 7.61 -10.62 16.35
C GLU A 96 7.37 -9.75 15.11
N TYR A 97 8.45 -9.40 14.41
CA TYR A 97 8.46 -8.49 13.26
C TYR A 97 7.41 -8.82 12.17
N PRO A 98 7.24 -10.08 11.71
CA PRO A 98 6.23 -10.42 10.70
C PRO A 98 4.79 -10.19 11.18
N GLY A 99 4.56 -10.17 12.50
CA GLY A 99 3.24 -9.93 13.09
C GLY A 99 2.79 -8.48 13.02
N TYR A 100 3.73 -7.54 12.91
CA TYR A 100 3.45 -6.10 12.85
C TYR A 100 3.68 -5.50 11.46
N ARG A 101 4.28 -6.26 10.54
CA ARG A 101 4.64 -5.77 9.20
C ARG A 101 3.41 -5.31 8.42
N PHE A 102 3.48 -4.09 7.93
CA PHE A 102 2.54 -3.50 6.97
C PHE A 102 3.30 -3.14 5.69
N MET A 103 2.59 -2.96 4.57
CA MET A 103 3.20 -2.73 3.25
C MET A 103 4.18 -3.82 2.78
N ASP A 104 3.92 -5.09 3.12
CA ASP A 104 4.59 -6.23 2.44
C ASP A 104 3.95 -6.45 1.05
N TRP A 105 4.08 -5.45 0.18
CA TRP A 105 3.39 -5.37 -1.12
C TRP A 105 4.22 -5.87 -2.30
N GLY A 106 5.38 -6.46 -2.02
CA GLY A 106 6.33 -6.94 -3.02
C GLY A 106 7.37 -5.87 -3.41
N PRO A 107 8.02 -6.01 -4.57
CA PRO A 107 9.18 -5.21 -4.97
C PRO A 107 8.95 -3.69 -4.98
N THR A 108 7.74 -3.23 -5.28
CA THR A 108 7.39 -1.80 -5.31
C THR A 108 7.52 -1.12 -3.92
N ALA A 109 7.48 -1.90 -2.83
CA ALA A 109 7.56 -1.38 -1.46
C ALA A 109 8.70 -2.03 -0.66
N ASP A 110 9.63 -2.72 -1.33
CA ASP A 110 10.66 -3.49 -0.64
C ASP A 110 11.74 -2.61 -0.01
N ASN A 111 11.92 -1.37 -0.47
CA ASN A 111 12.85 -0.35 0.04
C ASN A 111 12.39 0.28 1.37
N VAL A 112 11.16 0.01 1.80
CA VAL A 112 10.56 0.54 3.03
C VAL A 112 10.26 -0.59 4.00
N ARG A 113 10.66 -0.41 5.26
CA ARG A 113 10.14 -1.21 6.38
C ARG A 113 9.02 -0.40 7.01
N MET A 114 7.83 -0.97 7.11
CA MET A 114 6.69 -0.33 7.79
C MET A 114 6.02 -1.30 8.74
N HIS A 115 5.66 -0.80 9.92
CA HIS A 115 4.85 -1.53 10.90
C HIS A 115 3.49 -0.85 11.05
N LEU A 116 2.52 -1.57 11.62
CA LEU A 116 1.20 -1.04 11.94
C LEU A 116 0.87 -1.32 13.40
N PHE A 117 0.57 -0.26 14.14
CA PHE A 117 -0.01 -0.30 15.49
C PHE A 117 -1.39 0.37 15.48
N ARG A 118 -2.37 -0.20 16.16
CA ARG A 118 -3.76 0.26 16.25
C ARG A 118 -4.13 0.48 17.71
N GLU A 119 -4.32 1.74 18.08
CA GLU A 119 -4.63 2.15 19.45
C GLU A 119 -5.62 3.31 19.43
N GLY A 120 -6.64 3.27 20.29
CA GLY A 120 -7.57 4.39 20.46
C GLY A 120 -8.32 4.85 19.20
N GLY A 121 -8.45 4.00 18.17
CA GLY A 121 -9.06 4.38 16.89
C GLY A 121 -8.07 4.91 15.83
N THR A 122 -6.81 5.09 16.21
CA THR A 122 -5.71 5.51 15.33
C THR A 122 -4.89 4.30 14.88
N ALA A 123 -4.44 4.33 13.63
CA ALA A 123 -3.37 3.52 13.10
C ALA A 123 -2.09 4.37 13.06
N PHE A 124 -1.06 3.90 13.75
CA PHE A 124 0.30 4.43 13.69
C PHE A 124 1.09 3.58 12.70
N LEU A 125 1.66 4.25 11.70
CA LEU A 125 2.45 3.66 10.64
C LEU A 125 3.89 4.16 10.74
N PRO A 126 4.71 3.64 11.67
CA PRO A 126 6.12 3.97 11.70
C PRO A 126 6.87 3.23 10.59
N PHE A 127 7.73 3.95 9.88
CA PHE A 127 8.50 3.41 8.77
C PHE A 127 9.91 4.02 8.65
N SER A 128 10.77 3.29 7.95
CA SER A 128 12.13 3.72 7.61
C SER A 128 12.54 3.18 6.23
N PHE A 129 13.42 3.92 5.57
CA PHE A 129 14.08 3.51 4.32
C PHE A 129 15.40 2.81 4.63
N TRP A 130 15.71 1.72 3.91
CA TRP A 130 16.91 0.92 4.19
C TRP A 130 17.82 0.68 2.98
N ARG A 131 17.41 1.04 1.76
CA ARG A 131 18.26 0.88 0.57
C ARG A 131 19.27 2.02 0.46
N GLU A 132 20.54 1.67 0.31
CA GLU A 132 21.65 2.63 0.21
C GLU A 132 21.50 3.63 -0.96
N GLY A 133 20.85 3.22 -2.05
CA GLY A 133 20.59 4.05 -3.23
C GLY A 133 19.37 4.98 -3.13
N HIS A 134 18.80 5.18 -1.93
CA HIS A 134 17.60 6.00 -1.74
C HIS A 134 17.78 7.42 -2.30
N HIS A 135 16.79 7.86 -3.08
CA HIS A 135 16.84 9.13 -3.83
C HIS A 135 17.04 10.39 -2.96
N LYS A 136 16.73 10.32 -1.66
CA LYS A 136 16.95 11.39 -0.68
C LYS A 136 17.77 10.88 0.50
N PRO A 137 19.12 10.98 0.45
CA PRO A 137 20.00 10.43 1.49
C PRO A 137 19.69 10.90 2.90
N ALA A 138 19.13 12.11 3.07
CA ALA A 138 18.74 12.63 4.37
C ALA A 138 17.63 11.82 5.07
N GLU A 139 16.79 11.09 4.33
CA GLU A 139 15.71 10.26 4.88
C GLU A 139 16.22 8.88 5.38
N LEU A 140 17.45 8.48 5.01
CA LEU A 140 18.04 7.21 5.43
C LEU A 140 18.32 7.20 6.93
N GLY A 141 17.98 6.09 7.59
CA GLY A 141 18.15 5.91 9.03
C GLY A 141 17.16 6.71 9.90
N GLN A 142 16.32 7.55 9.30
CA GLN A 142 15.23 8.20 10.00
C GLN A 142 14.03 7.27 10.16
N VAL A 143 13.27 7.48 11.24
CA VAL A 143 11.98 6.83 11.44
C VAL A 143 10.90 7.88 11.39
N PHE A 144 10.04 7.77 10.40
CA PHE A 144 8.86 8.61 10.23
C PHE A 144 7.66 7.89 10.82
N VAL A 145 6.65 8.64 11.26
CA VAL A 145 5.41 8.08 11.80
C VAL A 145 4.23 8.79 11.16
N ALA A 146 3.44 8.05 10.40
CA ALA A 146 2.15 8.53 9.92
C ALA A 146 1.04 8.14 10.90
N GLU A 147 0.15 9.10 11.17
CA GLU A 147 -1.03 8.91 12.02
C GLU A 147 -2.30 9.06 11.19
N VAL A 148 -3.14 8.02 11.20
CA VAL A 148 -4.36 7.99 10.40
C VAL A 148 -5.45 7.22 11.14
N PRO A 149 -6.73 7.63 11.08
CA PRO A 149 -7.81 6.79 11.58
C PRO A 149 -7.76 5.41 10.91
N TRP A 150 -7.75 4.31 11.67
CA TRP A 150 -7.51 2.98 11.06
C TRP A 150 -8.58 2.59 10.03
N ARG A 151 -9.81 3.09 10.21
CA ARG A 151 -10.90 2.95 9.22
C ARG A 151 -10.64 3.77 7.96
N GLY A 152 -10.04 4.95 8.10
CA GLY A 152 -9.61 5.78 6.97
C GLY A 152 -8.51 5.10 6.16
N LEU A 153 -7.51 4.54 6.84
CA LEU A 153 -6.46 3.73 6.21
C LEU A 153 -7.03 2.53 5.44
N ALA A 154 -7.99 1.80 6.06
CA ALA A 154 -8.68 0.70 5.40
C ALA A 154 -9.48 1.18 4.17
N GLY A 155 -10.13 2.34 4.26
CA GLY A 155 -10.85 2.97 3.16
C GLY A 155 -9.94 3.29 1.98
N VAL A 156 -8.85 4.03 2.21
CA VAL A 156 -7.86 4.38 1.17
C VAL A 156 -7.30 3.14 0.49
N THR A 157 -6.89 2.14 1.29
CA THR A 157 -6.32 0.89 0.77
C THR A 157 -7.36 0.11 -0.06
N HIS A 158 -8.61 0.06 0.40
CA HIS A 158 -9.71 -0.61 -0.31
C HIS A 158 -10.06 0.09 -1.62
N GLU A 159 -10.19 1.42 -1.60
CA GLU A 159 -10.54 2.20 -2.78
C GLU A 159 -9.46 2.12 -3.86
N ALA A 160 -8.18 2.12 -3.48
CA ALA A 160 -7.08 1.91 -4.41
C ALA A 160 -7.13 0.50 -5.03
N ALA A 161 -7.34 -0.54 -4.22
CA ALA A 161 -7.50 -1.92 -4.72
C ALA A 161 -8.69 -2.02 -5.69
N TRP A 162 -9.80 -1.38 -5.36
CA TRP A 162 -10.99 -1.34 -6.20
C TRP A 162 -10.77 -0.57 -7.50
N GLY A 163 -10.04 0.54 -7.44
CA GLY A 163 -9.65 1.33 -8.61
C GLY A 163 -8.83 0.53 -9.61
N LEU A 164 -7.91 -0.31 -9.12
CA LEU A 164 -7.13 -1.23 -9.93
C LEU A 164 -7.99 -2.33 -10.59
N MET A 165 -8.97 -2.87 -9.86
CA MET A 165 -9.83 -3.95 -10.38
C MET A 165 -10.84 -3.47 -11.43
N TRP A 166 -11.41 -2.26 -11.31
CA TRP A 166 -12.40 -1.76 -12.27
C TRP A 166 -11.82 -1.40 -13.63
N VAL A 167 -10.60 -0.90 -13.70
CA VAL A 167 -9.94 -0.62 -14.99
C VAL A 167 -9.78 -1.92 -15.78
N ARG A 168 -9.47 -3.03 -15.09
CA ARG A 168 -9.38 -4.36 -15.69
C ARG A 168 -10.75 -4.88 -16.18
N VAL A 169 -11.82 -4.72 -15.39
CA VAL A 169 -13.16 -5.22 -15.75
C VAL A 169 -13.80 -4.38 -16.88
N GLY A 170 -13.62 -3.06 -16.88
CA GLY A 170 -14.18 -2.18 -17.89
C GLY A 170 -13.58 -2.36 -19.29
N ARG A 171 -12.34 -2.86 -19.38
CA ARG A 171 -11.59 -3.02 -20.64
C ARG A 171 -11.51 -4.45 -21.17
N ASN A 172 -11.80 -5.45 -20.33
CA ASN A 172 -11.94 -6.85 -20.75
C ASN A 172 -13.31 -7.19 -21.35
N ARG A 173 -14.17 -6.20 -21.65
CA ARG A 173 -15.31 -6.46 -22.53
C ARG A 173 -14.76 -6.63 -23.96
N PRO A 174 -14.98 -7.78 -24.63
CA PRO A 174 -14.68 -7.87 -26.05
C PRO A 174 -15.42 -6.73 -26.75
N ALA A 175 -14.74 -6.03 -27.65
CA ALA A 175 -15.40 -5.09 -28.53
C ALA A 175 -16.50 -5.84 -29.28
N ASP A 176 -17.76 -5.57 -28.94
CA ASP A 176 -18.90 -6.14 -29.63
C ASP A 176 -18.72 -5.88 -31.12
N HIS A 177 -18.55 -6.96 -31.87
CA HIS A 177 -18.56 -7.01 -33.31
C HIS A 177 -19.99 -6.69 -33.79
N VAL A 178 -20.41 -5.43 -33.70
CA VAL A 178 -21.58 -4.94 -34.42
C VAL A 178 -21.16 -4.70 -35.87
N ARG A 179 -20.90 -5.78 -36.60
CA ARG A 179 -21.07 -5.78 -38.05
C ARG A 179 -22.57 -5.77 -38.29
N GLY A 180 -23.14 -4.58 -38.39
CA GLY A 180 -24.47 -4.37 -38.93
C GLY A 180 -24.53 -4.92 -40.36
N LYS A 181 -25.03 -6.15 -40.52
CA LYS A 181 -25.58 -6.60 -41.80
C LYS A 181 -26.89 -5.87 -41.99
N LEU A 182 -26.85 -4.82 -42.81
CA LEU A 182 -28.05 -4.33 -43.49
C LEU A 182 -28.61 -5.49 -44.32
N ILE A 183 -29.75 -6.03 -43.93
CA ILE A 183 -30.59 -6.83 -44.83
C ILE A 183 -31.74 -5.91 -45.22
N CYS A 184 -31.66 -5.38 -46.43
CA CYS A 184 -32.81 -4.80 -47.10
C CYS A 184 -33.75 -5.94 -47.49
N LEU A 185 -34.99 -5.91 -46.99
CA LEU A 185 -36.09 -6.66 -47.58
C LEU A 185 -36.94 -5.66 -48.36
N GLY A 186 -36.99 -5.86 -49.67
CA GLY A 186 -37.98 -5.26 -50.56
C GLY A 186 -39.24 -6.11 -50.64
#